data_AF-A2QLW8-F1
#
_entry.id   AF-A2QLW8-F1
#
_cell.length_a   1.000
_cell.length_b   1.000
_cell.length_c   1.000
_cell.angle_alpha   90.00
_cell.angle_beta   90.00
_cell.angle_gamma   90.00
#
_symmetry.space_group_name_H-M   'P 1'
#
loop_
_entity.id
_entity.type
_entity.pdbx_description
1 polymer ?
#
loop_
_entity_poly.entity_id
_entity_poly.type
_entity_poly.pdbx_seq_one_letter_code
_entity_poly.pdbx_strand_id
1 'polypeptide(L)'
;MAKQAPEEYNQVGVLGATLTIIGAGSGTTEYLLAFLLRSIGRLPQLPEWAEVSKLQYLGTIVREGLRLHTPVQSTMNRVIGPGGLDLCSRWIHAGTTVGCFLQAFHLNKDVYGTDAREFGPKRWVEVLEEHVKSMERGGFWFGSGKHVCLGQH
;
A
#
# COMPACT_ATOMS: atom_id res chain seq x y z
N MET A 1 14.75 -1.06 9.71
CA MET A 1 15.73 -0.02 10.07
C MET A 1 15.40 0.53 11.45
N ALA A 2 16.32 0.39 12.41
CA ALA A 2 16.26 1.18 13.63
C ALA A 2 16.38 2.66 13.24
N LYS A 3 15.69 3.55 13.96
CA LYS A 3 15.90 4.99 13.77
C LYS A 3 17.33 5.28 14.23
N GLN A 4 18.21 5.61 13.29
CA GLN A 4 19.54 6.10 13.63
C GLN A 4 19.40 7.51 14.22
N ALA A 5 20.25 7.84 15.18
CA ALA A 5 20.25 9.17 15.75
C ALA A 5 20.74 10.18 14.68
N PRO A 6 20.24 11.43 14.65
CA PRO A 6 20.61 12.44 13.65
C PRO A 6 22.12 12.61 13.43
N GLU A 7 22.88 12.46 14.52
CA GLU A 7 24.34 12.53 14.59
C GLU A 7 25.08 11.34 13.94
N GLU A 8 24.39 10.23 13.65
CA GLU A 8 24.98 9.02 13.05
C GLU A 8 24.90 9.01 11.52
N TYR A 9 24.23 9.98 10.91
CA TYR A 9 24.06 10.04 9.46
C TYR A 9 25.32 10.60 8.78
N ASN A 10 26.06 9.72 8.09
CA ASN A 10 27.11 10.14 7.16
C ASN A 10 26.53 10.55 5.80
N GLN A 11 27.33 11.25 4.98
CA GLN A 11 26.89 11.76 3.66
C GLN A 11 26.34 10.65 2.74
N VAL A 12 26.91 9.45 2.82
CA VAL A 12 26.44 8.28 2.03
C VAL A 12 25.05 7.84 2.47
N GLY A 13 24.78 7.81 3.79
CA GLY A 13 23.47 7.48 4.35
C GLY A 13 22.40 8.48 3.95
N VAL A 14 22.72 9.78 3.99
CA VAL A 14 21.81 10.86 3.55
C VAL A 14 21.51 10.75 2.06
N LEU A 15 22.54 10.56 1.22
CA LEU A 15 22.35 10.39 -0.22
C LEU A 15 21.52 9.15 -0.55
N GLY A 16 21.80 8.00 0.09
CA GLY A 16 21.05 6.77 -0.09
C GLY A 16 19.57 6.90 0.32
N ALA A 17 19.29 7.56 1.44
CA ALA A 17 17.93 7.85 1.87
C ALA A 17 17.21 8.78 0.87
N THR A 18 17.90 9.81 0.39
CA THR A 18 17.36 10.75 -0.60
C THR A 18 16.99 10.05 -1.92
N LEU A 19 17.90 9.22 -2.44
CA LEU A 19 17.66 8.43 -3.66
C LEU A 19 16.48 7.47 -3.48
N THR A 20 16.36 6.84 -2.31
CA THR A 20 15.24 5.94 -1.99
C THR A 20 13.91 6.68 -2.00
N ILE A 21 13.84 7.87 -1.39
CA ILE A 21 12.60 8.67 -1.35
C ILE A 21 12.21 9.11 -2.76
N ILE A 22 13.15 9.63 -3.54
CA ILE A 22 12.90 10.08 -4.92
C ILE A 22 12.41 8.92 -5.78
N GLY A 23 13.11 7.77 -5.77
CA GLY A 23 12.74 6.62 -6.58
C GLY A 23 11.41 5.98 -6.16
N ALA A 24 11.15 5.89 -4.85
CA ALA A 24 9.87 5.39 -4.35
C ALA A 24 8.71 6.32 -4.73
N GLY A 25 8.88 7.63 -4.57
CA GLY A 25 7.85 8.62 -4.86
C GLY A 25 7.49 8.70 -6.35
N SER A 26 8.48 8.66 -7.24
CA SER A 26 8.23 8.69 -8.69
C SER A 26 7.59 7.40 -9.19
N GLY A 27 8.19 6.24 -8.89
CA GLY A 27 7.73 4.96 -9.43
C GLY A 27 6.35 4.55 -8.91
N THR A 28 6.12 4.61 -7.60
CA THR A 28 4.86 4.10 -7.02
C THR A 28 3.64 4.94 -7.40
N THR A 29 3.82 6.25 -7.52
CA THR A 29 2.76 7.17 -7.95
C THR A 29 2.42 6.98 -9.42
N GLU A 30 3.44 6.79 -10.28
CA GLU A 30 3.26 6.57 -11.72
C GLU A 30 2.38 5.34 -12.00
N TYR A 31 2.65 4.21 -11.36
CA TYR A 31 1.88 2.98 -11.56
C TYR A 31 0.39 3.14 -11.25
N LEU A 32 0.07 3.75 -10.09
CA LEU A 32 -1.32 4.00 -9.71
C LEU A 32 -1.98 5.00 -10.67
N LEU A 33 -1.31 6.10 -10.98
CA LEU A 33 -1.86 7.16 -11.82
C LEU A 33 -2.12 6.66 -13.24
N ALA A 34 -1.20 5.88 -13.81
CA ALA A 34 -1.37 5.25 -15.13
C ALA A 34 -2.56 4.29 -15.16
N PHE A 35 -2.73 3.48 -14.10
CA PHE A 35 -3.89 2.59 -13.98
C PHE A 35 -5.22 3.37 -13.88
N LEU A 36 -5.27 4.39 -13.04
CA LEU A 36 -6.48 5.22 -12.88
C LEU A 36 -6.81 5.98 -14.16
N LEU A 37 -5.84 6.61 -14.82
CA LEU A 37 -6.04 7.31 -16.10
C LEU A 37 -6.53 6.35 -17.20
N ARG A 38 -6.01 5.12 -17.26
CA ARG A 38 -6.51 4.09 -18.18
C ARG A 38 -7.95 3.69 -17.87
N SER A 39 -8.32 3.65 -16.59
CA SER A 39 -9.63 3.18 -16.15
C SER A 39 -10.74 4.23 -16.27
N ILE A 40 -10.40 5.53 -16.24
CA ILE A 40 -11.37 6.64 -16.12
C ILE A 40 -11.53 7.43 -17.45
N GLY A 41 -10.75 7.13 -18.50
CA GLY A 41 -10.91 7.72 -19.83
C GLY A 41 -10.26 9.10 -19.99
N ARG A 42 -10.06 9.54 -21.24
CA ARG A 42 -9.42 10.83 -21.57
C ARG A 42 -10.40 11.99 -21.37
N LEU A 43 -10.10 12.87 -20.42
CA LEU A 43 -10.80 14.15 -20.27
C LEU A 43 -10.15 15.22 -21.17
N PRO A 44 -10.94 16.10 -21.82
CA PRO A 44 -10.42 17.19 -22.65
C PRO A 44 -9.76 18.32 -21.82
N GLN A 45 -10.08 18.44 -20.52
CA GLN A 45 -9.48 19.40 -19.60
C GLN A 45 -9.31 18.76 -18.22
N LEU A 46 -8.20 19.05 -17.55
CA LEU A 46 -7.95 18.60 -16.17
C LEU A 46 -8.74 19.46 -15.18
N PRO A 47 -9.51 18.86 -14.27
CA PRO A 47 -10.24 19.60 -13.23
C PRO A 47 -9.29 20.17 -12.18
N GLU A 48 -9.70 21.26 -11.52
CA GLU A 48 -8.91 21.86 -10.44
C GLU A 48 -9.01 21.03 -9.15
N TRP A 49 -7.98 21.12 -8.30
CA TRP A 49 -7.97 20.43 -6.99
C TRP A 49 -9.21 20.73 -6.14
N ALA A 50 -9.70 21.98 -6.17
CA ALA A 50 -10.88 22.40 -5.41
C ALA A 50 -12.17 21.69 -5.87
N GLU A 51 -12.23 21.23 -7.11
CA GLU A 51 -13.36 20.48 -7.66
C GLU A 51 -13.22 18.99 -7.30
N VAL A 52 -12.02 18.46 -7.46
CA VAL A 52 -11.70 17.03 -7.26
C VAL A 52 -11.75 16.64 -5.78
N SER A 53 -11.26 17.49 -4.88
CA SER A 53 -11.21 17.23 -3.43
C SER A 53 -12.59 17.07 -2.77
N LYS A 54 -13.66 17.54 -3.42
CA LYS A 54 -15.05 17.44 -2.94
C LYS A 54 -15.75 16.16 -3.42
N LEU A 55 -15.15 15.41 -4.35
CA LEU A 55 -15.75 14.21 -4.92
C LEU A 55 -15.69 13.06 -3.91
N GLN A 56 -16.79 12.83 -3.19
CA GLN A 56 -16.89 11.78 -2.18
C GLN A 56 -16.58 10.37 -2.74
N TYR A 57 -16.91 10.13 -4.02
CA TYR A 57 -16.66 8.85 -4.68
C TYR A 57 -15.22 8.70 -5.21
N LEU A 58 -14.43 9.77 -5.28
CA LEU A 58 -13.05 9.68 -5.73
C LEU A 58 -12.19 8.86 -4.77
N GLY A 59 -12.41 9.02 -3.46
CA GLY A 59 -11.69 8.27 -2.44
C GLY A 59 -11.87 6.76 -2.60
N THR A 60 -13.05 6.30 -3.02
CA THR A 60 -13.33 4.87 -3.22
C THR A 60 -12.68 4.34 -4.50
N ILE A 61 -12.61 5.16 -5.55
CA ILE A 61 -11.88 4.85 -6.80
C ILE A 61 -10.39 4.68 -6.52
N VAL A 62 -9.78 5.65 -5.81
CA VAL A 62 -8.35 5.60 -5.45
C VAL A 62 -8.05 4.38 -4.60
N ARG A 63 -8.89 4.12 -3.58
CA ARG A 63 -8.77 2.97 -2.70
C ARG A 63 -8.88 1.65 -3.49
N GLU A 64 -9.86 1.51 -4.37
CA GLU A 64 -9.99 0.31 -5.19
C GLU A 64 -8.82 0.13 -6.16
N GLY A 65 -8.29 1.24 -6.71
CA GLY A 65 -7.11 1.23 -7.58
C GLY A 65 -5.88 0.70 -6.86
N LEU A 66 -5.61 1.20 -5.65
CA LEU A 66 -4.51 0.71 -4.80
C LEU A 66 -4.63 -0.79 -4.46
N ARG A 67 -5.85 -1.35 -4.56
CA ARG A 67 -6.17 -2.71 -4.08
C ARG A 67 -5.74 -3.68 -5.15
N LEU A 68 -6.31 -3.44 -6.31
CA LEU A 68 -6.13 -4.27 -7.48
C LEU A 68 -4.74 -4.07 -8.08
N HIS A 69 -4.27 -2.82 -8.06
CA HIS A 69 -2.97 -2.42 -8.57
C HIS A 69 -2.09 -1.85 -7.45
N THR A 70 -1.68 -2.73 -6.54
CA THR A 70 -0.78 -2.36 -5.44
C THR A 70 0.55 -1.82 -5.99
N PRO A 71 0.96 -0.59 -5.61
CA PRO A 71 2.19 0.02 -6.14
C PRO A 71 3.45 -0.78 -5.83
N VAL A 72 3.45 -1.51 -4.72
CA VAL A 72 4.52 -2.43 -4.33
C VAL A 72 4.13 -3.85 -4.76
N GLN A 73 4.63 -4.28 -5.92
CA GLN A 73 4.42 -5.63 -6.46
C GLN A 73 5.51 -6.64 -6.02
N SER A 74 6.25 -6.32 -4.96
CA SER A 74 7.31 -7.17 -4.41
C SER A 74 6.97 -7.64 -2.98
N THR A 75 7.70 -8.65 -2.50
CA THR A 75 7.58 -9.11 -1.12
C THR A 75 8.23 -8.11 -0.17
N MET A 76 7.48 -7.67 0.83
CA MET A 76 8.03 -6.85 1.92
C MET A 76 8.76 -7.76 2.91
N ASN A 77 10.08 -7.88 2.73
CA ASN A 77 10.91 -8.78 3.50
C ASN A 77 11.26 -8.22 4.89
N ARG A 78 11.33 -9.12 5.88
CA ARG A 78 11.78 -8.86 7.25
C ARG A 78 12.68 -10.00 7.69
N VAL A 79 13.74 -9.69 8.43
CA VAL A 79 14.59 -10.70 9.07
C VAL A 79 14.09 -10.89 10.50
N ILE A 80 13.86 -12.14 10.91
CA ILE A 80 13.48 -12.48 12.28
C ILE A 80 14.66 -12.15 13.21
N GLY A 81 14.36 -11.36 14.25
CA GLY A 81 15.36 -10.94 15.23
C GLY A 81 15.83 -12.07 16.14
N PRO A 82 16.78 -11.78 17.04
CA PRO A 82 17.21 -12.72 18.06
C PRO A 82 16.02 -13.24 18.90
N GLY A 83 16.05 -14.51 19.27
CA GLY A 83 14.98 -15.16 20.04
C GLY A 83 13.90 -15.84 19.20
N GLY A 84 13.92 -15.71 17.87
CA GLY A 84 12.93 -16.34 16.99
C GLY A 84 11.55 -15.67 17.05
N LEU A 85 10.57 -16.26 16.36
CA LEU A 85 9.18 -15.80 16.34
C LEU A 85 8.23 -16.99 16.20
N ASP A 86 7.24 -17.11 17.06
CA ASP A 86 6.07 -17.94 16.79
C ASP A 86 5.12 -17.16 15.88
N LEU A 87 4.86 -17.70 14.69
CA LEU A 87 3.90 -17.15 13.74
C LEU A 87 2.87 -18.22 13.39
N CYS A 88 1.62 -18.01 13.80
CA CYS A 88 0.52 -18.94 13.56
C CYS A 88 0.82 -20.37 14.04
N SER A 89 1.35 -20.50 15.27
CA SER A 89 1.73 -21.80 15.87
C SER A 89 2.86 -22.50 15.14
N ARG A 90 3.69 -21.72 14.42
CA ARG A 90 4.88 -22.21 13.75
C ARG A 90 6.08 -21.38 14.19
N TRP A 91 7.04 -22.06 14.79
CA TRP A 91 8.29 -21.43 15.19
C TRP A 91 9.16 -21.08 13.98
N ILE A 92 9.64 -19.84 13.92
CA ILE A 92 10.55 -19.33 12.92
C ILE A 92 11.85 -18.92 13.62
N HIS A 93 12.97 -19.50 13.18
CA HIS A 93 14.27 -19.23 13.78
C HIS A 93 14.79 -17.82 13.45
N ALA A 94 15.59 -17.28 14.37
CA ALA A 94 16.32 -16.02 14.15
C ALA A 94 17.16 -16.06 12.87
N GLY A 95 17.26 -14.94 12.17
CA GLY A 95 17.96 -14.83 10.88
C GLY A 95 17.14 -15.26 9.66
N THR A 96 15.97 -15.89 9.86
CA THR A 96 15.08 -16.23 8.73
C THR A 96 14.51 -14.97 8.09
N THR A 97 14.52 -14.90 6.75
CA THR A 97 13.82 -13.85 6.01
C THR A 97 12.38 -14.28 5.73
N VAL A 98 11.42 -13.47 6.19
CA VAL A 98 9.98 -13.64 5.96
C VAL A 98 9.48 -12.50 5.08
N GLY A 99 8.84 -12.83 3.97
CA GLY A 99 8.25 -11.87 3.04
C GLY A 99 6.73 -11.81 3.18
N CYS A 100 6.18 -10.60 3.18
CA CYS A 100 4.74 -10.39 3.06
C CYS A 100 4.41 -9.93 1.63
N PHE A 101 3.54 -10.67 0.93
CA PHE A 101 3.08 -10.28 -0.40
C PHE A 101 1.69 -9.64 -0.32
N LEU A 102 1.65 -8.31 -0.35
CA LEU A 102 0.44 -7.53 -0.12
C LEU A 102 -0.69 -7.85 -1.10
N GLN A 103 -0.35 -8.10 -2.37
CA GLN A 103 -1.35 -8.37 -3.40
C GLN A 103 -2.16 -9.64 -3.08
N ALA A 104 -1.59 -10.63 -2.39
CA ALA A 104 -2.34 -11.81 -1.96
C ALA A 104 -3.46 -11.46 -0.97
N PHE A 105 -3.21 -10.51 -0.05
CA PHE A 105 -4.23 -10.03 0.89
C PHE A 105 -5.31 -9.24 0.15
N HIS A 106 -4.90 -8.34 -0.74
CA HIS A 106 -5.81 -7.48 -1.49
C HIS A 106 -6.71 -8.23 -2.48
N LEU A 107 -6.36 -9.47 -2.84
CA LEU A 107 -7.13 -10.37 -3.70
C LEU A 107 -7.85 -11.48 -2.93
N ASN A 108 -7.85 -11.44 -1.58
CA ASN A 108 -8.53 -12.42 -0.77
C ASN A 108 -10.06 -12.31 -0.95
N LYS A 109 -10.67 -13.37 -1.49
CA LYS A 109 -12.11 -13.43 -1.78
C LYS A 109 -12.98 -13.43 -0.52
N ASP A 110 -12.45 -13.89 0.61
CA ASP A 110 -13.19 -13.89 1.89
C ASP A 110 -13.36 -12.47 2.43
N VAL A 111 -12.46 -11.55 2.05
CA VAL A 111 -12.49 -10.14 2.47
C VAL A 111 -13.15 -9.26 1.41
N TYR A 112 -12.80 -9.47 0.14
CA TYR A 112 -13.19 -8.59 -0.96
C TYR A 112 -14.26 -9.19 -1.88
N GLY A 113 -14.80 -10.37 -1.59
CA GLY A 113 -15.83 -11.02 -2.41
C GLY A 113 -15.27 -11.82 -3.60
N THR A 114 -16.15 -12.54 -4.29
CA THR A 114 -15.79 -13.43 -5.40
C THR A 114 -15.17 -12.68 -6.59
N ASP A 115 -15.55 -11.41 -6.74
CA ASP A 115 -15.09 -10.46 -7.75
C ASP A 115 -13.83 -9.70 -7.31
N ALA A 116 -13.08 -10.16 -6.29
CA ALA A 116 -11.88 -9.49 -5.78
C ALA A 116 -10.80 -9.19 -6.84
N ARG A 117 -10.82 -9.86 -8.00
CA ARG A 117 -9.88 -9.58 -9.11
C ARG A 117 -10.38 -8.53 -10.09
N GLU A 118 -11.58 -8.02 -9.87
CA GLU A 118 -12.21 -7.02 -10.72
C GLU A 118 -12.14 -5.64 -10.05
N PHE A 119 -12.05 -4.60 -10.89
CA PHE A 119 -12.09 -3.23 -10.43
C PHE A 119 -13.54 -2.82 -10.17
N GLY A 120 -13.92 -2.71 -8.89
CA GLY A 120 -15.29 -2.39 -8.50
C GLY A 120 -15.36 -1.41 -7.33
N PRO A 121 -15.20 -0.09 -7.55
CA PRO A 121 -15.19 0.91 -6.47
C PRO A 121 -16.48 0.96 -5.63
N LYS A 122 -17.59 0.47 -6.20
CA LYS A 122 -18.88 0.33 -5.54
C LYS A 122 -18.83 -0.54 -4.28
N ARG A 123 -17.89 -1.50 -4.21
CA ARG A 123 -17.72 -2.38 -3.04
C ARG A 123 -17.49 -1.62 -1.74
N TRP A 124 -16.98 -0.39 -1.83
CA TRP A 124 -16.70 0.46 -0.67
C TRP A 124 -17.90 1.28 -0.19
N VAL A 125 -19.01 1.29 -0.95
CA VAL A 125 -20.17 2.17 -0.71
C VAL A 125 -21.46 1.36 -0.54
N GLU A 126 -21.62 0.28 -1.29
CA GLU A 126 -22.87 -0.50 -1.37
C GLU A 126 -22.93 -1.66 -0.36
N VAL A 127 -22.14 -1.62 0.72
CA VAL A 127 -22.07 -2.70 1.73
C VAL A 127 -22.27 -2.18 3.15
N LEU A 128 -22.64 -3.08 4.07
CA LEU A 128 -22.72 -2.80 5.50
C LEU A 128 -21.40 -2.19 6.01
N GLU A 129 -21.51 -1.18 6.88
CA GLU A 129 -20.35 -0.41 7.36
C GLU A 129 -19.29 -1.30 8.04
N GLU A 130 -19.72 -2.38 8.68
CA GLU A 130 -18.88 -3.41 9.28
C GLU A 130 -18.02 -4.19 8.25
N HIS A 131 -18.54 -4.43 7.04
CA HIS A 131 -17.75 -5.00 5.94
C HIS A 131 -16.74 -3.99 5.39
N VAL A 132 -17.10 -2.70 5.27
CA VAL A 132 -16.14 -1.66 4.88
C VAL A 132 -14.98 -1.62 5.87
N LYS A 133 -15.26 -1.62 7.18
CA LYS A 133 -14.25 -1.67 8.24
C LYS A 133 -13.38 -2.93 8.20
N SER A 134 -13.94 -4.07 7.76
CA SER A 134 -13.16 -5.30 7.55
C SER A 134 -12.17 -5.13 6.37
N MET A 135 -12.66 -4.64 5.23
CA MET A 135 -11.84 -4.39 4.04
C MET A 135 -10.76 -3.32 4.27
N GLU A 136 -11.06 -2.29 5.07
CA GLU A 136 -10.11 -1.26 5.47
C GLU A 136 -9.01 -1.83 6.38
N ARG A 137 -9.36 -2.71 7.33
CA ARG A 137 -8.38 -3.43 8.15
C ARG A 137 -7.47 -4.35 7.33
N GLY A 138 -7.99 -4.94 6.26
CA GLY A 138 -7.22 -5.71 5.28
C GLY A 138 -6.43 -4.85 4.28
N GLY A 139 -6.66 -3.54 4.28
CA GLY A 139 -6.05 -2.58 3.37
C GLY A 139 -4.63 -2.20 3.79
N PHE A 140 -3.65 -3.00 3.38
CA PHE A 140 -2.23 -2.78 3.66
C PHE A 140 -1.51 -1.98 2.56
N TRP A 141 -2.21 -1.03 1.93
CA TRP A 141 -1.73 -0.21 0.80
C TRP A 141 -0.36 0.45 1.06
N PHE A 142 -0.20 0.95 2.28
CA PHE A 142 0.98 1.66 2.75
C PHE A 142 1.77 0.83 3.78
N GLY A 143 1.47 -0.46 3.92
CA GLY A 143 2.02 -1.30 4.99
C GLY A 143 1.46 -0.97 6.37
N SER A 144 2.15 -1.44 7.41
CA SER A 144 1.74 -1.25 8.82
C SER A 144 2.94 -1.34 9.77
N GLY A 145 2.75 -0.84 11.00
CA GLY A 145 3.72 -0.87 12.07
C GLY A 145 4.92 0.04 11.85
N LYS A 146 6.10 -0.35 12.35
CA LYS A 146 7.33 0.46 12.36
C LYS A 146 7.91 0.79 10.97
N HIS A 147 7.36 0.19 9.91
CA HIS A 147 7.80 0.35 8.51
C HIS A 147 6.63 0.71 7.59
N VAL A 148 5.62 1.41 8.12
CA VAL A 148 4.58 2.05 7.31
C VAL A 148 5.20 3.06 6.35
N CYS A 149 4.62 3.20 5.16
CA CYS A 149 5.08 4.11 4.12
C CYS A 149 5.11 5.55 4.64
N LEU A 150 6.24 6.24 4.42
CA LEU A 150 6.38 7.64 4.81
C LEU A 150 5.60 8.59 3.90
N GLY A 151 5.35 8.19 2.64
CA GLY A 151 4.62 8.98 1.64
C GLY A 151 3.11 8.75 1.63
N GLN A 152 2.52 8.34 2.76
CA GLN A 152 1.07 8.12 2.86
C GLN A 152 0.26 9.43 2.96
N HIS A 153 0.88 10.51 3.43
CA HIS A 153 0.26 11.81 3.67
C HIS A 153 0.64 12.81 2.57
#